data_AF-A0A1V4Q2Q9-F1
#
_entry.id   AF-A0A1V4Q2Q9-F1
#
_cell.length_a   1.000
_cell.length_b   1.000
_cell.length_c   1.000
_cell.angle_alpha   90.00
_cell.angle_beta   90.00
_cell.angle_gamma   90.00
#
_symmetry.space_group_name_H-M   'P 1'
#
loop_
_entity.id
_entity.type
_entity.pdbx_description
1 polymer ?
#
loop_
_entity_poly.entity_id
_entity_poly.type
_entity_poly.pdbx_seq_one_letter_code
_entity_poly.pdbx_strand_id
1 'polypeptide(L)'
;MSRLDRFFEITARQSTIGTELRGGLVTFIAMAYIIVLNPIILSSAPDVAGNSLDFAQVSATTSLAAGVMTILFGVIARLPFAFAAGLGINSFLATTVVGSVTWPEAMGLVVINGVIIVILAATGLRRLVFDAVPMELKLAITAGIGLFILFIGLVDAGFVGATGVPSPPVGLGSGGAGSISTVPVLVFVFTLLLTGVLVVRRVRGGILIGLVTGTVVAVVIEAIWHLGSAVDKPGGWSLSVPTLSGSPFALPDLSLVGAFTLDSFGRIGVLAAVMLVFTLVFANFFDAMGTLTGLSREAGLSDEKGNFPRLKASLIVEGAGAVVGGATSASSNTVFIESGAGVEEGARTGLANVVTGVLFLAAMFISPLASIVPTEVAAAALVVVGVMMVSQLRHIDVSEFSVAMPVVLTVAAMPFTYSIANGIGIGFIAWVVTRSATGKVREISPLLWVVTAGFVVYFARGWLETMIGL
;
A
#
# COMPACT_ATOMS: atom_id res chain seq x y z
N MET A 1 26.13 21.99 20.66
CA MET A 1 25.11 21.37 19.77
C MET A 1 25.45 21.72 18.32
N SER A 2 25.57 20.73 17.44
CA SER A 2 25.84 20.96 16.01
C SER A 2 24.61 21.61 15.34
N ARG A 3 24.79 22.26 14.18
CA ARG A 3 23.65 22.82 13.41
C ARG A 3 22.62 21.74 13.03
N LEU A 4 23.11 20.54 12.77
CA LEU A 4 22.31 19.35 12.42
C LEU A 4 21.46 18.86 13.61
N ASP A 5 22.07 18.79 14.79
CA ASP A 5 21.40 18.43 16.05
C ASP A 5 20.29 19.45 16.41
N ARG A 6 20.55 20.74 16.21
CA ARG A 6 19.54 21.79 16.42
C ARG A 6 18.39 21.72 15.40
N PHE A 7 18.68 21.39 14.14
CA PHE A 7 17.67 21.33 13.09
C PHE A 7 16.71 20.14 13.30
N PHE A 8 17.26 18.95 13.54
CA PHE A 8 16.47 17.73 13.72
C PHE A 8 16.01 17.46 15.16
N GLU A 9 16.46 18.28 16.11
CA GLU A 9 16.16 18.12 17.54
C GLU A 9 16.65 16.76 18.09
N ILE A 10 17.80 16.27 17.60
CA ILE A 10 18.27 14.89 17.83
C ILE A 10 18.44 14.61 19.32
N THR A 11 19.23 15.43 20.02
CA THR A 11 19.47 15.28 21.45
C THR A 11 18.19 15.52 22.26
N ALA A 12 17.37 16.49 21.85
CA ALA A 12 16.10 16.81 22.53
C ALA A 12 15.08 15.66 22.44
N ARG A 13 15.16 14.85 21.38
CA ARG A 13 14.35 13.64 21.17
C ARG A 13 15.05 12.37 21.67
N GLN A 14 16.08 12.51 22.50
CA GLN A 14 16.83 11.42 23.12
C GLN A 14 17.43 10.42 22.11
N SER A 15 17.81 10.90 20.92
CA SER A 15 18.48 10.09 19.89
C SER A 15 19.95 10.52 19.74
N THR A 16 20.69 9.78 18.91
CA THR A 16 22.08 10.11 18.53
C THR A 16 22.26 9.96 17.02
N ILE A 17 23.28 10.62 16.44
CA ILE A 17 23.57 10.50 14.99
C ILE A 17 23.77 9.03 14.59
N GLY A 18 24.51 8.24 15.39
CA GLY A 18 24.72 6.82 15.11
C GLY A 18 23.44 5.99 15.21
N THR A 19 22.51 6.37 16.08
CA THR A 19 21.17 5.75 16.15
C THR A 19 20.36 6.09 14.91
N GLU A 20 20.34 7.34 14.46
CA GLU A 20 19.61 7.77 13.27
C GLU A 20 20.16 7.13 11.99
N LEU A 21 21.49 7.01 11.84
CA LEU A 21 22.11 6.34 10.70
C LEU A 21 21.72 4.86 10.63
N ARG A 22 21.80 4.15 11.77
CA ARG A 22 21.40 2.74 11.85
C ARG A 22 19.89 2.57 11.64
N GLY A 23 19.08 3.42 12.24
CA GLY A 23 17.63 3.40 12.07
C GLY A 23 17.22 3.62 10.62
N GLY A 24 17.83 4.57 9.92
CA GLY A 24 17.60 4.79 8.49
C GLY A 24 18.01 3.60 7.63
N LEU A 25 19.17 2.99 7.91
CA LEU A 25 19.58 1.75 7.23
C LEU A 25 18.59 0.60 7.47
N VAL A 26 18.11 0.44 8.71
CA VAL A 26 17.16 -0.62 9.07
C VAL A 26 15.80 -0.37 8.43
N THR A 27 15.31 0.88 8.39
CA THR A 27 14.11 1.25 7.65
C THR A 27 14.25 0.95 6.16
N PHE A 28 15.38 1.31 5.54
CA PHE A 28 15.64 0.97 4.14
C PHE A 28 15.59 -0.54 3.90
N ILE A 29 16.31 -1.33 4.70
CA ILE A 29 16.31 -2.79 4.57
C ILE A 29 14.90 -3.38 4.75
N ALA A 30 14.12 -2.84 5.69
CA ALA A 30 12.75 -3.27 5.93
C ALA A 30 11.82 -2.93 4.75
N MET A 31 12.06 -1.84 4.04
CA MET A 31 11.24 -1.38 2.92
C MET A 31 11.76 -1.80 1.54
N ALA A 32 13.01 -2.26 1.41
CA ALA A 32 13.67 -2.48 0.12
C ALA A 32 12.92 -3.45 -0.80
N TYR A 33 12.07 -4.32 -0.24
CA TYR A 33 11.20 -5.19 -1.02
C TYR A 33 10.27 -4.41 -1.98
N ILE A 34 9.93 -3.14 -1.68
CA ILE A 34 9.02 -2.34 -2.52
C ILE A 34 9.58 -2.05 -3.91
N ILE A 35 10.91 -2.05 -4.05
CA ILE A 35 11.65 -1.86 -5.31
C ILE A 35 11.30 -2.97 -6.30
N VAL A 36 10.91 -4.14 -5.79
CA VAL A 36 10.50 -5.31 -6.54
C VAL A 36 8.98 -5.41 -6.59
N LEU A 37 8.33 -5.20 -5.45
CA LEU A 37 6.92 -5.51 -5.30
C LEU A 37 6.00 -4.53 -6.04
N ASN A 38 6.35 -3.24 -6.06
CA ASN A 38 5.55 -2.26 -6.78
C ASN A 38 5.55 -2.49 -8.31
N PRO A 39 6.70 -2.74 -8.97
CA PRO A 39 6.73 -3.19 -10.37
C PRO A 39 5.91 -4.45 -10.63
N ILE A 40 6.00 -5.47 -9.78
CA ILE A 40 5.21 -6.70 -9.95
C ILE A 40 3.71 -6.39 -9.99
N ILE A 41 3.23 -5.53 -9.09
CA ILE A 41 1.82 -5.14 -9.03
C ILE A 41 1.45 -4.31 -10.27
N LEU A 42 2.21 -3.27 -10.58
CA LEU A 42 1.88 -2.32 -11.65
C LEU A 42 2.16 -2.85 -13.06
N SER A 43 2.97 -3.89 -13.22
CA SER A 43 3.22 -4.55 -14.49
C SER A 43 2.40 -5.84 -14.66
N SER A 44 1.55 -6.20 -13.67
CA SER A 44 0.80 -7.46 -13.68
C SER A 44 -0.30 -7.54 -14.73
N ALA A 45 -0.97 -6.42 -15.02
CA ALA A 45 -2.13 -6.39 -15.89
C ALA A 45 -1.92 -5.41 -17.06
N PRO A 46 -2.30 -5.82 -18.28
CA PRO A 46 -2.43 -4.86 -19.37
C PRO A 46 -3.58 -3.89 -19.07
N ASP A 47 -3.41 -2.64 -19.48
CA ASP A 47 -4.45 -1.63 -19.40
C ASP A 47 -5.54 -1.83 -20.47
N VAL A 48 -6.56 -0.96 -20.47
CA VAL A 48 -7.68 -0.99 -21.44
C VAL A 48 -7.23 -0.96 -22.92
N ALA A 49 -6.00 -0.50 -23.19
CA ALA A 49 -5.41 -0.45 -24.53
C ALA A 49 -4.42 -1.60 -24.80
N GLY A 50 -4.28 -2.56 -23.88
CA GLY A 50 -3.38 -3.70 -24.01
C GLY A 50 -1.92 -3.40 -23.63
N ASN A 51 -1.62 -2.22 -23.07
CA ASN A 51 -0.26 -1.84 -22.71
C ASN A 51 0.06 -2.24 -21.28
N SER A 52 1.30 -2.63 -21.02
CA SER A 52 1.82 -2.90 -19.68
C SER A 52 3.00 -1.98 -19.38
N LEU A 53 3.18 -1.63 -18.11
CA LEU A 53 4.34 -0.85 -17.69
C LEU A 53 5.60 -1.73 -17.68
N ASP A 54 6.72 -1.17 -18.14
CA ASP A 54 8.00 -1.87 -18.07
C ASP A 54 8.47 -2.01 -16.62
N PHE A 55 8.88 -3.22 -16.26
CA PHE A 55 9.25 -3.56 -14.89
C PHE A 55 10.44 -2.74 -14.38
N ALA A 56 11.50 -2.63 -15.19
CA ALA A 56 12.75 -1.97 -14.79
C ALA A 56 12.54 -0.46 -14.68
N GLN A 57 11.73 0.12 -15.57
CA GLN A 57 11.31 1.52 -15.50
C GLN A 57 10.51 1.81 -14.22
N VAL A 58 9.48 1.00 -13.91
CA VAL A 58 8.68 1.18 -12.68
C VAL A 58 9.54 1.00 -11.43
N SER A 59 10.50 0.06 -11.44
CA SER A 59 11.40 -0.16 -10.30
C SER A 59 12.30 1.06 -10.06
N ALA A 60 12.84 1.64 -11.13
CA ALA A 60 13.65 2.84 -11.08
C ALA A 60 12.84 4.06 -10.62
N THR A 61 11.65 4.29 -11.16
CA THR A 61 10.80 5.43 -10.74
C THR A 61 10.23 5.27 -9.34
N THR A 62 9.93 4.04 -8.91
CA THR A 62 9.55 3.74 -7.51
C THR A 62 10.67 4.14 -6.56
N SER A 63 11.90 3.74 -6.87
CA SER A 63 13.09 4.07 -6.08
C SER A 63 13.38 5.57 -6.08
N LEU A 64 13.19 6.26 -7.21
CA LEU A 64 13.30 7.71 -7.33
C LEU A 64 12.27 8.41 -6.43
N ALA A 65 10.99 8.09 -6.59
CA ALA A 65 9.90 8.72 -5.86
C ALA A 65 10.03 8.45 -4.36
N ALA A 66 10.32 7.21 -3.95
CA ALA A 66 10.55 6.83 -2.56
C ALA A 66 11.73 7.60 -1.96
N GLY A 67 12.85 7.69 -2.68
CA GLY A 67 14.04 8.39 -2.24
C GLY A 67 13.80 9.88 -2.03
N VAL A 68 13.26 10.56 -3.03
CA VAL A 68 12.96 12.01 -2.98
C VAL A 68 11.93 12.31 -1.89
N MET A 69 10.81 11.60 -1.85
CA MET A 69 9.74 11.87 -0.89
C MET A 69 10.16 11.55 0.54
N THR A 70 10.96 10.49 0.74
CA THR A 70 11.50 10.16 2.07
C THR A 70 12.41 11.27 2.58
N ILE A 71 13.32 11.79 1.75
CA ILE A 71 14.20 12.92 2.10
C ILE A 71 13.35 14.17 2.42
N LEU A 72 12.40 14.52 1.53
CA LEU A 72 11.55 15.68 1.72
C LEU A 72 10.76 15.61 3.02
N PHE A 73 10.16 14.46 3.32
CA PHE A 73 9.45 14.25 4.58
C PHE A 73 10.39 14.36 5.78
N GLY A 74 11.57 13.75 5.69
CA GLY A 74 12.60 13.86 6.72
C GLY A 74 12.98 15.32 7.02
N VAL A 75 13.17 16.15 6.00
CA VAL A 75 13.57 17.55 6.17
C VAL A 75 12.41 18.44 6.64
N ILE A 76 11.20 18.23 6.12
CA ILE A 76 10.04 19.11 6.37
C ILE A 76 9.33 18.72 7.68
N ALA A 77 8.94 17.45 7.80
CA ALA A 77 8.22 16.94 8.96
C ALA A 77 9.17 16.61 10.12
N ARG A 78 10.45 16.32 9.84
CA ARG A 78 11.45 15.97 10.87
C ARG A 78 11.02 14.76 11.70
N LEU A 79 10.33 13.82 11.08
CA LEU A 79 9.86 12.57 11.68
C LEU A 79 10.52 11.39 10.96
N PRO A 80 10.76 10.27 11.66
CA PRO A 80 11.46 9.10 11.13
C PRO A 80 10.52 8.19 10.29
N PHE A 81 9.63 8.76 9.48
CA PHE A 81 8.66 7.99 8.70
C PHE A 81 8.98 8.07 7.21
N ALA A 82 9.44 6.97 6.64
CA ALA A 82 9.83 6.89 5.25
C ALA A 82 8.63 6.71 4.32
N PHE A 83 8.84 7.07 3.05
CA PHE A 83 7.84 7.07 1.99
C PHE A 83 8.19 6.06 0.91
N ALA A 84 7.19 5.36 0.41
CA ALA A 84 7.26 4.56 -0.82
C ALA A 84 5.84 4.35 -1.40
N ALA A 85 5.72 3.53 -2.44
CA ALA A 85 4.48 3.32 -3.17
C ALA A 85 3.43 2.57 -2.31
N GLY A 86 2.28 3.18 -2.04
CA GLY A 86 1.25 2.63 -1.15
C GLY A 86 0.66 1.33 -1.68
N LEU A 87 0.86 0.24 -0.94
CA LEU A 87 0.49 -1.13 -1.34
C LEU A 87 -1.03 -1.35 -1.49
N GLY A 88 -1.86 -0.55 -0.82
CA GLY A 88 -3.31 -0.60 -1.03
C GLY A 88 -3.72 0.04 -2.35
N ILE A 89 -3.04 1.13 -2.72
CA ILE A 89 -3.43 1.98 -3.87
C ILE A 89 -2.85 1.42 -5.16
N ASN A 90 -1.61 0.92 -5.17
CA ASN A 90 -1.04 0.28 -6.36
C ASN A 90 -1.86 -0.95 -6.79
N SER A 91 -2.32 -1.75 -5.83
CA SER A 91 -3.15 -2.92 -6.09
C SER A 91 -4.51 -2.50 -6.66
N PHE A 92 -5.17 -1.52 -6.04
CA PHE A 92 -6.41 -0.95 -6.57
C PHE A 92 -6.25 -0.38 -7.99
N LEU A 93 -5.12 0.27 -8.27
CA LEU A 93 -4.80 0.75 -9.62
C LEU A 93 -4.72 -0.39 -10.62
N ALA A 94 -3.89 -1.41 -10.32
CA ALA A 94 -3.61 -2.53 -11.18
C ALA A 94 -4.82 -3.43 -11.45
N THR A 95 -5.74 -3.56 -10.49
CA THR A 95 -6.86 -4.49 -10.61
C THR A 95 -8.17 -3.84 -11.02
N THR A 96 -8.38 -2.58 -10.62
CA THR A 96 -9.70 -1.94 -10.70
C THR A 96 -9.72 -0.72 -11.61
N VAL A 97 -8.63 0.05 -11.66
CA VAL A 97 -8.58 1.29 -12.45
C VAL A 97 -8.20 1.02 -13.90
N VAL A 98 -7.11 0.28 -14.14
CA VAL A 98 -6.57 0.08 -15.50
C VAL A 98 -7.46 -0.80 -16.40
N GLY A 99 -8.44 -1.50 -15.83
CA GLY A 99 -9.49 -2.17 -16.61
C GLY A 99 -10.45 -1.21 -17.33
N SER A 100 -10.47 0.08 -16.96
CA SER A 100 -11.32 1.12 -17.56
C SER A 100 -10.55 2.26 -18.22
N VAL A 101 -9.27 2.46 -17.86
CA VAL A 101 -8.42 3.54 -18.36
C VAL A 101 -7.02 3.03 -18.68
N THR A 102 -6.25 3.79 -19.45
CA THR A 102 -4.83 3.50 -19.73
C THR A 102 -3.94 3.78 -18.51
N TRP A 103 -2.73 3.23 -18.49
CA TRP A 103 -1.76 3.49 -17.41
C TRP A 103 -1.49 4.99 -17.18
N PRO A 104 -1.20 5.82 -18.22
CA PRO A 104 -1.03 7.27 -18.03
C PRO A 104 -2.27 7.97 -17.46
N GLU A 105 -3.47 7.57 -17.89
CA GLU A 105 -4.73 8.11 -17.38
C GLU A 105 -4.95 7.72 -15.91
N ALA A 106 -4.65 6.47 -15.53
CA ALA A 106 -4.71 5.99 -14.15
C ALA A 106 -3.76 6.77 -13.24
N MET A 107 -2.53 7.02 -13.70
CA MET A 107 -1.54 7.84 -12.99
C MET A 107 -1.99 9.30 -12.88
N GLY A 108 -2.69 9.84 -13.88
CA GLY A 108 -3.32 11.15 -13.81
C GLY A 108 -4.41 11.25 -12.73
N LEU A 109 -5.22 10.19 -12.57
CA LEU A 109 -6.19 10.12 -11.46
C LEU A 109 -5.49 10.13 -10.10
N VAL A 110 -4.33 9.48 -9.97
CA VAL A 110 -3.50 9.52 -8.75
C VAL A 110 -2.95 10.92 -8.49
N VAL A 111 -2.51 11.63 -9.53
CA VAL A 111 -2.07 13.03 -9.43
C VAL A 111 -3.21 13.93 -8.93
N ILE A 112 -4.40 13.80 -9.52
CA ILE A 112 -5.59 14.57 -9.09
C ILE A 112 -5.92 14.28 -7.64
N ASN A 113 -5.93 12.99 -7.25
CA ASN A 113 -6.10 12.57 -5.87
C ASN A 113 -5.09 13.28 -4.94
N GLY A 114 -3.79 13.23 -5.27
CA GLY A 114 -2.76 13.87 -4.46
C GLY A 114 -2.96 15.38 -4.32
N VAL A 115 -3.34 16.06 -5.41
CA VAL A 115 -3.66 17.51 -5.39
C VAL A 115 -4.84 17.79 -4.46
N ILE A 116 -5.91 17.00 -4.54
CA ILE A 116 -7.06 17.12 -3.63
C ILE A 116 -6.60 16.95 -2.18
N ILE A 117 -5.81 15.93 -1.89
CA ILE A 117 -5.29 15.66 -0.54
C ILE A 117 -4.43 16.83 -0.02
N VAL A 118 -3.57 17.42 -0.86
CA VAL A 118 -2.79 18.61 -0.50
C VAL A 118 -3.71 19.80 -0.18
N ILE A 119 -4.72 20.06 -1.01
CA ILE A 119 -5.70 21.14 -0.78
C ILE A 119 -6.45 20.92 0.53
N LEU A 120 -6.92 19.69 0.79
CA LEU A 120 -7.59 19.33 2.04
C LEU A 120 -6.67 19.54 3.25
N ALA A 121 -5.40 19.20 3.15
CA ALA A 121 -4.42 19.38 4.22
C ALA A 121 -4.07 20.87 4.44
N ALA A 122 -3.95 21.65 3.36
CA ALA A 122 -3.64 23.07 3.41
C ALA A 122 -4.78 23.89 4.04
N THR A 123 -6.04 23.58 3.67
CA THR A 123 -7.26 24.23 4.17
C THR A 123 -7.63 23.82 5.60
N GLY A 124 -7.05 22.73 6.12
CA GLY A 124 -7.36 22.21 7.46
C GLY A 124 -8.60 21.31 7.50
N LEU A 125 -9.33 21.16 6.39
CA LEU A 125 -10.45 20.24 6.28
C LEU A 125 -10.04 18.80 6.57
N ARG A 126 -8.80 18.43 6.19
CA ARG A 126 -8.23 17.09 6.47
C ARG A 126 -8.19 16.77 7.96
N ARG A 127 -7.91 17.78 8.81
CA ARG A 127 -7.90 17.62 10.26
C ARG A 127 -9.31 17.40 10.81
N LEU A 128 -10.30 18.11 10.28
CA LEU A 128 -11.71 17.92 10.68
C LEU A 128 -12.18 16.50 10.38
N VAL A 129 -11.80 15.95 9.21
CA VAL A 129 -12.11 14.56 8.86
C VAL A 129 -11.34 13.58 9.76
N PHE A 130 -10.05 13.83 10.04
CA PHE A 130 -9.27 13.01 10.98
C PHE A 130 -9.91 12.99 12.38
N ASP A 131 -10.32 14.14 12.91
CA ASP A 131 -10.94 14.26 14.23
C ASP A 131 -12.35 13.65 14.26
N ALA A 132 -13.03 13.58 13.11
CA ALA A 132 -14.38 13.02 13.00
C ALA A 132 -14.43 11.49 13.00
N VAL A 133 -13.34 10.82 12.60
CA VAL A 133 -13.32 9.37 12.44
C VAL A 133 -12.83 8.72 13.74
N PRO A 134 -13.62 7.83 14.35
CA PRO A 134 -13.24 7.08 15.55
C PRO A 134 -11.93 6.29 15.35
N MET A 135 -11.16 6.14 16.43
CA MET A 135 -9.87 5.44 16.39
C MET A 135 -10.03 3.97 15.95
N GLU A 136 -11.11 3.33 16.39
CA GLU A 136 -11.45 1.95 16.06
C GLU A 136 -11.63 1.78 14.55
N LEU A 137 -12.30 2.73 13.88
CA LEU A 137 -12.44 2.71 12.42
C LEU A 137 -11.13 3.02 11.71
N LYS A 138 -10.30 3.94 12.21
CA LYS A 138 -8.95 4.19 11.64
C LYS A 138 -8.08 2.93 11.64
N LEU A 139 -8.07 2.21 12.77
CA LEU A 139 -7.34 0.96 12.91
C LEU A 139 -7.96 -0.16 12.06
N ALA A 140 -9.29 -0.25 12.00
CA ALA A 140 -9.99 -1.23 11.17
C ALA A 140 -9.73 -1.04 9.67
N ILE A 141 -9.61 0.21 9.19
CA ILE A 141 -9.28 0.49 7.79
C ILE A 141 -7.86 0.00 7.46
N THR A 142 -6.89 0.27 8.34
CA THR A 142 -5.51 -0.23 8.18
C THR A 142 -5.49 -1.75 8.10
N ALA A 143 -6.20 -2.42 9.00
CA ALA A 143 -6.32 -3.87 9.02
C ALA A 143 -7.06 -4.43 7.79
N GLY A 144 -8.12 -3.75 7.33
CA GLY A 144 -8.87 -4.12 6.13
C GLY A 144 -8.02 -4.05 4.86
N ILE A 145 -7.23 -2.98 4.71
CA ILE A 145 -6.26 -2.84 3.62
C ILE A 145 -5.22 -3.97 3.69
N GLY A 146 -4.73 -4.28 4.89
CA GLY A 146 -3.84 -5.42 5.12
C GLY A 146 -4.43 -6.75 4.68
N LEU A 147 -5.68 -7.03 5.06
CA LEU A 147 -6.38 -8.25 4.67
C LEU A 147 -6.65 -8.30 3.15
N PHE A 148 -6.92 -7.16 2.53
CA PHE A 148 -7.10 -7.05 1.09
C PHE A 148 -5.81 -7.37 0.33
N ILE A 149 -4.67 -6.76 0.72
CA ILE A 149 -3.35 -7.02 0.12
C ILE A 149 -2.94 -8.49 0.32
N LEU A 150 -3.20 -9.05 1.50
CA LEU A 150 -2.98 -10.47 1.78
C LEU A 150 -3.75 -11.34 0.78
N PHE A 151 -5.04 -11.05 0.59
CA PHE A 151 -5.88 -11.80 -0.33
C PHE A 151 -5.39 -11.69 -1.78
N ILE A 152 -4.95 -10.51 -2.21
CA ILE A 152 -4.32 -10.29 -3.53
C ILE A 152 -3.08 -11.17 -3.67
N GLY A 153 -2.19 -11.19 -2.67
CA GLY A 153 -1.01 -12.06 -2.69
C GLY A 153 -1.37 -13.55 -2.80
N LEU A 154 -2.44 -14.02 -2.15
CA LEU A 154 -2.89 -15.41 -2.31
C LEU A 154 -3.39 -15.70 -3.73
N VAL A 155 -4.06 -14.74 -4.36
CA VAL A 155 -4.58 -14.85 -5.73
C VAL A 155 -3.45 -14.81 -6.75
N ASP A 156 -2.54 -13.84 -6.64
CA ASP A 156 -1.42 -13.64 -7.57
C ASP A 156 -0.42 -14.81 -7.53
N ALA A 157 -0.27 -15.45 -6.37
CA ALA A 157 0.53 -16.66 -6.24
C ALA A 157 -0.10 -17.90 -6.90
N GLY A 158 -1.37 -17.83 -7.32
CA GLY A 158 -2.15 -19.00 -7.74
C GLY A 158 -2.52 -19.94 -6.59
N PHE A 159 -2.38 -19.49 -5.34
CA PHE A 159 -2.73 -20.28 -4.15
C PHE A 159 -4.25 -20.26 -3.90
N VAL A 160 -4.92 -19.15 -4.22
CA VAL A 160 -6.39 -19.02 -4.24
C VAL A 160 -6.82 -18.69 -5.67
N GLY A 161 -7.81 -19.43 -6.19
CA GLY A 161 -8.33 -19.20 -7.54
C GLY A 161 -9.86 -19.17 -7.57
N ALA A 162 -10.43 -18.51 -8.58
CA ALA A 162 -11.86 -18.56 -8.85
C ALA A 162 -12.26 -19.97 -9.30
N THR A 163 -13.35 -20.50 -8.76
CA THR A 163 -13.87 -21.84 -9.10
C THR A 163 -14.71 -21.87 -10.38
N GLY A 164 -15.13 -20.69 -10.86
CA GLY A 164 -16.05 -20.55 -11.99
C GLY A 164 -17.51 -20.91 -11.68
N VAL A 165 -17.85 -21.23 -10.42
CA VAL A 165 -19.23 -21.53 -9.99
C VAL A 165 -19.71 -20.54 -8.92
N PRO A 166 -21.03 -20.36 -8.73
CA PRO A 166 -21.55 -19.41 -7.73
C PRO A 166 -21.14 -19.74 -6.28
N SER A 167 -20.92 -21.01 -5.96
CA SER A 167 -20.52 -21.43 -4.62
C SER A 167 -19.73 -22.75 -4.64
N PRO A 168 -18.54 -22.82 -3.99
CA PRO A 168 -17.82 -21.67 -3.42
C PRO A 168 -17.22 -20.81 -4.54
N PRO A 169 -17.21 -19.47 -4.45
CA PRO A 169 -16.69 -18.60 -5.52
C PRO A 169 -15.16 -18.67 -5.67
N VAL A 170 -14.45 -19.00 -4.60
CA VAL A 170 -13.00 -19.17 -4.56
C VAL A 170 -12.64 -20.53 -3.95
N GLY A 171 -11.53 -21.10 -4.40
CA GLY A 171 -11.02 -22.39 -3.93
C GLY A 171 -9.49 -22.40 -3.87
N LEU A 172 -8.95 -23.48 -3.29
CA LEU A 172 -7.51 -23.71 -3.21
C LEU A 172 -6.92 -24.06 -4.58
N GLY A 173 -5.76 -23.49 -4.89
CA GLY A 173 -4.99 -23.74 -6.11
C GLY A 173 -5.48 -22.98 -7.33
N SER A 174 -4.70 -23.06 -8.41
CA SER A 174 -5.01 -22.42 -9.69
C SER A 174 -6.38 -22.88 -10.21
N GLY A 175 -7.29 -21.93 -10.45
CA GLY A 175 -8.66 -22.23 -10.88
C GLY A 175 -9.57 -22.83 -9.79
N GLY A 176 -9.17 -22.77 -8.52
CA GLY A 176 -10.01 -23.22 -7.40
C GLY A 176 -10.26 -24.72 -7.35
N ALA A 177 -9.40 -25.52 -7.99
CA ALA A 177 -9.55 -26.97 -8.15
C ALA A 177 -9.41 -27.80 -6.85
N GLY A 178 -9.08 -27.16 -5.73
CA GLY A 178 -8.95 -27.80 -4.42
C GLY A 178 -7.58 -28.43 -4.16
N SER A 179 -6.58 -28.20 -5.02
CA SER A 179 -5.22 -28.74 -4.84
C SER A 179 -4.15 -27.84 -5.42
N ILE A 180 -2.96 -27.88 -4.83
CA ILE A 180 -1.76 -27.19 -5.35
C ILE A 180 -1.12 -28.11 -6.40
N SER A 181 -1.07 -27.66 -7.64
CA SER A 181 -0.65 -28.47 -8.79
C SER A 181 0.61 -27.99 -9.50
N THR A 182 1.16 -26.83 -9.13
CA THR A 182 2.29 -26.22 -9.84
C THR A 182 3.48 -25.95 -8.93
N VAL A 183 4.69 -26.07 -9.50
CA VAL A 183 5.95 -25.80 -8.80
C VAL A 183 6.06 -24.33 -8.35
N PRO A 184 5.67 -23.32 -9.15
CA PRO A 184 5.69 -21.92 -8.70
C PRO A 184 4.89 -21.67 -7.42
N VAL A 185 3.71 -22.30 -7.26
CA VAL A 185 2.91 -22.20 -6.02
C VAL A 185 3.65 -22.83 -4.83
N LEU A 186 4.39 -23.91 -5.03
CA LEU A 186 5.22 -24.50 -3.97
C LEU A 186 6.36 -23.56 -3.56
N VAL A 187 6.96 -22.83 -4.50
CA VAL A 187 7.96 -21.79 -4.22
C VAL A 187 7.34 -20.65 -3.43
N PHE A 188 6.12 -20.22 -3.77
CA PHE A 188 5.35 -19.29 -2.94
C PHE A 188 5.19 -19.80 -1.50
N VAL A 189 4.71 -21.04 -1.31
CA VAL A 189 4.50 -21.62 0.02
C VAL A 189 5.82 -21.68 0.82
N PHE A 190 6.90 -22.14 0.19
CA PHE A 190 8.22 -22.15 0.80
C PHE A 190 8.66 -20.75 1.23
N THR A 191 8.55 -19.78 0.32
CA THR A 191 8.94 -18.39 0.56
C THR A 191 8.11 -17.77 1.67
N LEU A 192 6.79 -18.02 1.70
CA LEU A 192 5.87 -17.55 2.72
C LEU A 192 6.25 -18.08 4.10
N LEU A 193 6.46 -19.39 4.22
CA LEU A 193 6.84 -20.03 5.47
C LEU A 193 8.21 -19.56 5.95
N LEU A 194 9.20 -19.49 5.07
CA LEU A 194 10.54 -18.98 5.40
C LEU A 194 10.46 -17.54 5.89
N THR A 195 9.78 -16.67 5.14
CA THR A 195 9.63 -15.26 5.50
C THR A 195 8.90 -15.11 6.82
N GLY A 196 7.81 -15.86 7.03
CA GLY A 196 7.09 -15.89 8.29
C GLY A 196 7.98 -16.31 9.46
N VAL A 197 8.81 -17.35 9.31
CA VAL A 197 9.78 -17.77 10.34
C VAL A 197 10.79 -16.67 10.64
N LEU A 198 11.33 -16.00 9.61
CA LEU A 198 12.27 -14.89 9.79
C LEU A 198 11.64 -13.72 10.54
N VAL A 199 10.40 -13.35 10.20
CA VAL A 199 9.64 -12.28 10.86
C VAL A 199 9.30 -12.66 12.31
N VAL A 200 8.85 -13.89 12.56
CA VAL A 200 8.56 -14.39 13.93
C VAL A 200 9.83 -14.39 14.78
N ARG A 201 10.98 -14.72 14.20
CA ARG A 201 12.29 -14.64 14.87
C ARG A 201 12.85 -13.22 14.98
N ARG A 202 12.12 -12.20 14.52
CA ARG A 202 12.53 -10.79 14.52
C ARG A 202 13.87 -10.56 13.81
N VAL A 203 14.10 -11.29 12.72
CA VAL A 203 15.28 -11.08 11.88
C VAL A 203 15.10 -9.78 11.11
N ARG A 204 16.04 -8.84 11.26
CA ARG A 204 16.04 -7.56 10.53
C ARG A 204 16.04 -7.82 9.03
N GLY A 205 15.12 -7.19 8.29
CA GLY A 205 14.97 -7.43 6.86
C GLY A 205 14.44 -8.82 6.51
N GLY A 206 13.73 -9.50 7.42
CA GLY A 206 13.23 -10.86 7.19
C GLY A 206 12.42 -11.02 5.90
N ILE A 207 11.63 -10.00 5.52
CA ILE A 207 10.90 -9.95 4.24
C ILE A 207 11.86 -9.93 3.05
N LEU A 208 12.87 -9.05 3.07
CA LEU A 208 13.88 -8.96 2.01
C LEU A 208 14.68 -10.26 1.88
N ILE A 209 15.12 -10.85 3.00
CA ILE A 209 15.86 -12.11 3.03
C ILE A 209 15.00 -13.25 2.48
N GLY A 210 13.73 -13.30 2.87
CA GLY A 210 12.76 -14.26 2.36
C GLY A 210 12.57 -14.14 0.86
N LEU A 211 12.38 -12.91 0.36
CA LEU A 211 12.27 -12.60 -1.06
C LEU A 211 13.52 -13.05 -1.83
N VAL A 212 14.72 -12.61 -1.40
CA VAL A 212 15.99 -13.00 -2.04
C VAL A 212 16.18 -14.51 -2.06
N THR A 213 15.91 -15.19 -0.93
CA THR A 213 16.07 -16.65 -0.84
C THR A 213 15.06 -17.38 -1.72
N GLY A 214 13.80 -16.93 -1.72
CA GLY A 214 12.75 -17.46 -2.60
C GLY A 214 13.09 -17.28 -4.07
N THR A 215 13.62 -16.12 -4.46
CA THR A 215 14.10 -15.84 -5.81
C THR A 215 15.25 -16.75 -6.19
N VAL A 216 16.25 -16.94 -5.34
CA VAL A 216 17.37 -17.86 -5.61
C VAL A 216 16.85 -19.29 -5.83
N VAL A 217 15.92 -19.76 -4.99
CA VAL A 217 15.29 -21.07 -5.16
C VAL A 217 14.54 -21.15 -6.50
N ALA A 218 13.78 -20.11 -6.85
CA ALA A 218 13.05 -20.03 -8.11
C ALA A 218 13.99 -20.10 -9.34
N VAL A 219 15.10 -19.33 -9.32
CA VAL A 219 16.12 -19.33 -10.36
C VAL A 219 16.76 -20.71 -10.51
N VAL A 220 17.09 -21.37 -9.40
CA VAL A 220 17.66 -22.74 -9.43
C VAL A 220 16.67 -23.74 -10.02
N ILE A 221 15.41 -23.65 -9.62
CA ILE A 221 14.33 -24.50 -10.14
C ILE A 221 14.16 -24.28 -11.65
N GLU A 222 14.13 -23.03 -12.11
CA GLU A 222 14.01 -22.70 -13.53
C GLU A 222 15.22 -23.20 -14.33
N ALA A 223 16.45 -23.03 -13.80
CA ALA A 223 17.66 -23.48 -14.46
C ALA A 223 17.74 -25.01 -14.63
N ILE A 224 17.07 -25.78 -13.76
CA ILE A 224 17.04 -27.25 -13.84
C ILE A 224 15.85 -27.73 -14.67
N TRP A 225 14.65 -27.24 -14.39
CA TRP A 225 13.39 -27.76 -14.96
C TRP A 225 12.84 -26.98 -16.16
N HIS A 226 13.37 -25.78 -16.45
CA HIS A 226 13.00 -24.96 -17.60
C HIS A 226 11.47 -24.82 -17.74
N LEU A 227 10.81 -24.45 -16.64
CA LEU A 227 9.35 -24.36 -16.56
C LEU A 227 8.81 -23.29 -17.50
N GLY A 228 9.58 -22.24 -17.79
CA GLY A 228 9.20 -21.17 -18.71
C GLY A 228 7.97 -20.38 -18.26
N SER A 229 7.40 -19.58 -19.17
CA SER A 229 6.19 -18.79 -18.91
C SER A 229 4.94 -19.67 -18.84
N ALA A 230 4.00 -19.33 -17.95
CA ALA A 230 2.67 -19.94 -17.89
C ALA A 230 1.87 -19.78 -19.19
N VAL A 231 2.21 -18.78 -20.01
CA VAL A 231 1.62 -18.57 -21.35
C VAL A 231 2.06 -19.65 -22.33
N ASP A 232 3.34 -20.02 -22.30
CA ASP A 232 3.93 -20.98 -23.23
C ASP A 232 3.81 -22.43 -22.75
N LYS A 233 3.86 -22.63 -21.42
CA LYS A 233 3.85 -23.95 -20.79
C LYS A 233 2.85 -23.97 -19.62
N PRO A 234 1.80 -24.80 -19.68
CA PRO A 234 0.90 -24.98 -18.55
C PRO A 234 1.68 -25.41 -17.29
N GLY A 235 1.54 -24.63 -16.21
CA GLY A 235 2.27 -24.83 -14.95
C GLY A 235 3.60 -24.09 -14.82
N GLY A 236 3.96 -23.27 -15.82
CA GLY A 236 5.10 -22.33 -15.77
C GLY A 236 4.86 -21.11 -14.85
N TRP A 237 5.84 -20.20 -14.82
CA TRP A 237 5.80 -18.97 -14.03
C TRP A 237 4.76 -17.98 -14.56
N SER A 238 3.97 -17.38 -13.68
CA SER A 238 2.86 -16.51 -14.08
C SER A 238 3.29 -15.31 -14.92
N LEU A 239 4.07 -14.40 -14.33
CA LEU A 239 4.29 -13.05 -14.87
C LEU A 239 5.74 -12.76 -15.23
N SER A 240 6.69 -13.21 -14.42
CA SER A 240 8.12 -12.99 -14.61
C SER A 240 8.86 -14.31 -14.47
N VAL A 241 9.54 -14.72 -15.55
CA VAL A 241 10.41 -15.90 -15.53
C VAL A 241 11.71 -15.51 -14.82
N PRO A 242 12.14 -16.24 -13.78
CA PRO A 242 13.29 -15.88 -12.95
C PRO A 242 14.61 -16.14 -13.68
N THR A 243 14.91 -15.31 -14.67
CA THR A 243 16.13 -15.35 -15.48
C THR A 243 16.74 -13.95 -15.53
N LEU A 244 18.07 -13.89 -15.40
CA LEU A 244 18.79 -12.62 -15.54
C LEU A 244 19.20 -12.43 -16.99
N SER A 245 18.52 -11.54 -17.71
CA SER A 245 18.94 -11.10 -19.04
C SER A 245 19.75 -9.80 -18.92
N GLY A 246 21.05 -9.86 -19.20
CA GLY A 246 21.93 -8.68 -19.23
C GLY A 246 22.69 -8.39 -17.92
N SER A 247 23.03 -7.11 -17.72
CA SER A 247 23.84 -6.65 -16.57
C SER A 247 22.96 -6.42 -15.33
N PRO A 248 23.41 -6.81 -14.13
CA PRO A 248 22.69 -6.54 -12.87
C PRO A 248 22.63 -5.04 -12.52
N PHE A 249 23.49 -4.23 -13.14
CA PHE A 249 23.49 -2.77 -13.00
C PHE A 249 23.17 -2.14 -14.35
N ALA A 250 22.23 -1.20 -14.35
CA ALA A 250 21.90 -0.40 -15.51
C ALA A 250 21.76 1.08 -15.12
N LEU A 251 21.92 1.96 -16.10
CA LEU A 251 21.48 3.34 -15.93
C LEU A 251 19.95 3.33 -15.77
N PRO A 252 19.40 3.98 -14.73
CA PRO A 252 17.97 3.98 -14.50
C PRO A 252 17.26 4.66 -15.67
N ASP A 253 16.27 3.97 -16.25
CA ASP A 253 15.36 4.54 -17.23
C ASP A 253 14.23 5.25 -16.49
N LEU A 254 14.18 6.58 -16.64
CA LEU A 254 13.21 7.46 -16.01
C LEU A 254 12.19 8.01 -17.01
N SER A 255 12.01 7.37 -18.16
CA SER A 255 11.07 7.80 -19.21
C SER A 255 9.60 7.83 -18.75
N LEU A 256 9.26 7.07 -17.70
CA LEU A 256 7.95 7.13 -17.06
C LEU A 256 7.72 8.43 -16.26
N VAL A 257 8.76 9.21 -15.96
CA VAL A 257 8.61 10.50 -15.28
C VAL A 257 7.89 11.49 -16.20
N GLY A 258 6.73 11.97 -15.74
CA GLY A 258 5.84 12.83 -16.51
C GLY A 258 4.91 12.07 -17.45
N ALA A 259 4.97 10.74 -17.51
CA ALA A 259 4.13 9.90 -18.37
C ALA A 259 2.72 9.68 -17.80
N PHE A 260 2.03 10.77 -17.42
CA PHE A 260 0.64 10.75 -16.96
C PHE A 260 -0.21 11.71 -17.80
N THR A 261 -1.51 11.45 -17.90
CA THR A 261 -2.47 12.31 -18.62
C THR A 261 -3.71 12.55 -17.78
N LEU A 262 -4.35 13.71 -17.96
CA LEU A 262 -5.60 14.06 -17.27
C LEU A 262 -6.84 13.77 -18.13
N ASP A 263 -6.66 13.05 -19.24
CA ASP A 263 -7.67 12.81 -20.27
C ASP A 263 -8.65 11.68 -19.91
N SER A 264 -8.48 11.06 -18.72
CA SER A 264 -9.35 10.01 -18.19
C SER A 264 -10.83 10.39 -18.25
N PHE A 265 -11.16 11.65 -17.96
CA PHE A 265 -12.54 12.17 -17.97
C PHE A 265 -13.20 12.09 -19.35
N GLY A 266 -12.42 12.20 -20.42
CA GLY A 266 -12.92 12.04 -21.79
C GLY A 266 -13.26 10.60 -22.12
N ARG A 267 -12.49 9.63 -21.60
CA ARG A 267 -12.66 8.20 -21.88
C ARG A 267 -13.83 7.59 -21.11
N ILE A 268 -13.83 7.73 -19.79
CA ILE A 268 -14.79 7.06 -18.91
C ILE A 268 -15.96 7.96 -18.48
N GLY A 269 -15.96 9.22 -18.93
CA GLY A 269 -16.94 10.21 -18.55
C GLY A 269 -16.69 10.77 -17.14
N VAL A 270 -17.31 11.92 -16.87
CA VAL A 270 -17.10 12.68 -15.63
C VAL A 270 -17.52 11.89 -14.40
N LEU A 271 -18.65 11.18 -14.46
CA LEU A 271 -19.18 10.45 -13.31
C LEU A 271 -18.23 9.34 -12.86
N ALA A 272 -17.79 8.48 -13.78
CA ALA A 272 -16.88 7.38 -13.45
C ALA A 272 -15.51 7.89 -12.98
N ALA A 273 -14.96 8.92 -13.64
CA ALA A 273 -13.70 9.53 -13.24
C ALA A 273 -13.77 10.11 -11.82
N VAL A 274 -14.84 10.86 -11.50
CA VAL A 274 -15.07 11.40 -10.15
C VAL A 274 -15.17 10.28 -9.11
N MET A 275 -15.82 9.15 -9.44
CA MET A 275 -15.97 8.02 -8.53
C MET A 275 -14.64 7.29 -8.27
N LEU A 276 -13.78 7.16 -9.29
CA LEU A 276 -12.43 6.62 -9.12
C LEU A 276 -11.55 7.57 -8.30
N VAL A 277 -11.56 8.87 -8.60
CA VAL A 277 -10.84 9.88 -7.81
C VAL A 277 -11.34 9.87 -6.36
N PHE A 278 -12.64 9.82 -6.14
CA PHE A 278 -13.22 9.74 -4.80
C PHE A 278 -12.70 8.51 -4.06
N THR A 279 -12.70 7.34 -4.70
CA THR A 279 -12.17 6.10 -4.12
C THR A 279 -10.69 6.23 -3.76
N LEU A 280 -9.88 6.78 -4.66
CA LEU A 280 -8.45 7.02 -4.44
C LEU A 280 -8.20 8.00 -3.28
N VAL A 281 -8.94 9.11 -3.24
CA VAL A 281 -8.88 10.11 -2.17
C VAL A 281 -9.20 9.48 -0.84
N PHE A 282 -10.27 8.70 -0.74
CA PHE A 282 -10.64 8.07 0.52
C PHE A 282 -9.64 6.99 0.93
N ALA A 283 -9.26 6.10 0.02
CA ALA A 283 -8.27 5.07 0.29
C ALA A 283 -6.94 5.68 0.78
N ASN A 284 -6.39 6.64 0.04
CA ASN A 284 -5.14 7.32 0.39
C ASN A 284 -5.26 8.12 1.68
N PHE A 285 -6.37 8.84 1.85
CA PHE A 285 -6.62 9.62 3.06
C PHE A 285 -6.61 8.73 4.31
N PHE A 286 -7.33 7.61 4.30
CA PHE A 286 -7.44 6.73 5.45
C PHE A 286 -6.22 5.86 5.69
N ASP A 287 -5.57 5.38 4.63
CA ASP A 287 -4.31 4.64 4.72
C ASP A 287 -3.20 5.48 5.38
N ALA A 288 -2.99 6.70 4.87
CA ALA A 288 -2.03 7.64 5.42
C ALA A 288 -2.29 7.95 6.90
N MET A 289 -3.55 8.16 7.27
CA MET A 289 -3.92 8.46 8.65
C MET A 289 -3.68 7.28 9.59
N GLY A 290 -4.08 6.06 9.18
CA GLY A 290 -3.85 4.85 9.95
C GLY A 290 -2.37 4.63 10.21
N THR A 291 -1.56 4.70 9.16
CA THR A 291 -0.11 4.48 9.23
C THR A 291 0.61 5.57 10.02
N LEU A 292 0.32 6.86 9.80
CA LEU A 292 0.89 7.96 10.58
C LEU A 292 0.54 7.87 12.06
N THR A 293 -0.70 7.49 12.39
CA THR A 293 -1.14 7.33 13.79
C THR A 293 -0.43 6.15 14.45
N GLY A 294 -0.33 5.01 13.76
CA GLY A 294 0.38 3.82 14.26
C GLY A 294 1.85 4.11 14.53
N LEU A 295 2.55 4.66 13.54
CA LEU A 295 3.98 4.98 13.64
C LEU A 295 4.28 6.07 14.66
N SER A 296 3.43 7.09 14.78
CA SER A 296 3.61 8.13 15.79
C SER A 296 3.44 7.59 17.21
N ARG A 297 2.54 6.62 17.42
CA ARG A 297 2.40 5.92 18.71
C ARG A 297 3.61 5.06 19.01
N GLU A 298 4.09 4.30 18.03
CA GLU A 298 5.30 3.47 18.16
C GLU A 298 6.55 4.31 18.43
N ALA A 299 6.65 5.50 17.83
CA ALA A 299 7.74 6.44 18.07
C ALA A 299 7.64 7.20 19.40
N GLY A 300 6.55 7.03 20.15
CA GLY A 300 6.28 7.80 21.37
C GLY A 300 6.05 9.29 21.11
N LEU A 301 5.57 9.64 19.92
CA LEU A 301 5.36 11.01 19.45
C LEU A 301 3.87 11.40 19.41
N SER A 302 2.95 10.45 19.59
CA SER A 302 1.51 10.70 19.56
C SER A 302 0.94 11.05 20.94
N ASP A 303 -0.04 11.96 20.99
CA ASP A 303 -0.93 12.13 22.14
C ASP A 303 -2.05 11.06 22.18
N GLU A 304 -2.89 11.07 23.23
CA GLU A 304 -4.01 10.14 23.39
C GLU A 304 -5.04 10.19 22.25
N LYS A 305 -5.09 11.31 21.52
CA LYS A 305 -5.99 11.52 20.37
C LYS A 305 -5.34 11.11 19.04
N GLY A 306 -4.08 10.66 19.07
CA GLY A 306 -3.31 10.30 17.88
C GLY A 306 -2.72 11.49 17.12
N ASN A 307 -2.71 12.70 17.70
CA ASN A 307 -2.01 13.84 17.11
C ASN A 307 -0.52 13.77 17.42
N PHE A 308 0.31 14.29 16.52
CA PHE A 308 1.77 14.32 16.66
C PHE A 308 2.35 15.64 16.14
N PRO A 309 3.61 15.97 16.50
CA PRO A 309 4.27 17.20 16.07
C PRO A 309 4.23 17.36 14.54
N ARG A 310 3.97 18.58 14.06
CA ARG A 310 3.98 18.91 12.62
C ARG A 310 2.98 18.09 11.79
N LEU A 311 1.84 17.68 12.38
CA LEU A 311 0.76 16.98 11.69
C LEU A 311 0.38 17.64 10.35
N LYS A 312 0.08 18.95 10.33
CA LYS A 312 -0.31 19.66 9.10
C LYS A 312 0.75 19.54 7.99
N ALA A 313 2.03 19.74 8.33
CA ALA A 313 3.11 19.62 7.36
C ALA A 313 3.26 18.17 6.87
N SER A 314 3.15 17.20 7.77
CA SER A 314 3.21 15.77 7.43
C SER A 314 2.09 15.37 6.45
N LEU A 315 0.87 15.86 6.68
CA LEU A 315 -0.28 15.62 5.81
C LEU A 315 -0.16 16.31 4.44
N ILE A 316 0.48 17.48 4.37
CA ILE A 316 0.74 18.16 3.09
C ILE A 316 1.79 17.38 2.29
N VAL A 317 2.90 16.98 2.93
CA VAL A 317 3.94 16.18 2.27
C VAL A 317 3.39 14.81 1.86
N GLU A 318 2.47 14.24 2.62
CA GLU A 318 1.79 13.00 2.24
C GLU A 318 0.99 13.17 0.95
N GLY A 319 0.16 14.21 0.84
CA GLY A 319 -0.54 14.49 -0.43
C GLY A 319 0.41 14.78 -1.59
N ALA A 320 1.52 15.47 -1.32
CA ALA A 320 2.56 15.70 -2.32
C ALA A 320 3.24 14.39 -2.75
N GLY A 321 3.35 13.40 -1.84
CA GLY A 321 3.79 12.05 -2.15
C GLY A 321 2.89 11.38 -3.19
N ALA A 322 1.57 11.46 -3.01
CA ALA A 322 0.62 10.96 -4.01
C ALA A 322 0.80 11.65 -5.38
N VAL A 323 1.00 12.98 -5.40
CA VAL A 323 1.26 13.74 -6.64
C VAL A 323 2.55 13.27 -7.31
N VAL A 324 3.66 13.21 -6.56
CA VAL A 324 4.97 12.81 -7.11
C VAL A 324 4.94 11.36 -7.59
N GLY A 325 4.29 10.48 -6.84
CA GLY A 325 4.16 9.08 -7.20
C GLY A 325 3.34 8.87 -8.48
N GLY A 326 2.19 9.53 -8.61
CA GLY A 326 1.42 9.54 -9.86
C GLY A 326 2.21 10.17 -11.02
N ALA A 327 2.89 11.29 -10.78
CA ALA A 327 3.67 11.98 -11.80
C ALA A 327 4.91 11.21 -12.28
N THR A 328 5.37 10.22 -11.51
CA THR A 328 6.51 9.35 -11.85
C THR A 328 6.08 7.93 -12.26
N SER A 329 4.76 7.71 -12.38
CA SER A 329 4.15 6.40 -12.65
C SER A 329 4.54 5.31 -11.65
N ALA A 330 4.78 5.70 -10.40
CA ALA A 330 5.13 4.81 -9.30
C ALA A 330 3.94 4.52 -8.36
N SER A 331 2.70 4.85 -8.76
CA SER A 331 1.51 4.88 -7.89
C SER A 331 1.62 5.92 -6.76
N SER A 332 0.61 6.03 -5.90
CA SER A 332 0.57 7.00 -4.80
C SER A 332 1.68 6.73 -3.78
N ASN A 333 2.63 7.65 -3.62
CA ASN A 333 3.64 7.54 -2.56
C ASN A 333 3.07 7.98 -1.21
N THR A 334 3.14 7.11 -0.22
CA THR A 334 2.62 7.33 1.13
C THR A 334 3.62 6.89 2.18
N VAL A 335 3.30 7.14 3.45
CA VAL A 335 4.09 6.73 4.60
C VAL A 335 4.06 5.21 4.76
N PHE A 336 5.21 4.60 4.98
CA PHE A 336 5.35 3.14 5.11
C PHE A 336 5.45 2.69 6.57
N ILE A 337 4.68 1.67 6.93
CA ILE A 337 4.58 1.14 8.30
C ILE A 337 5.87 0.46 8.78
N GLU A 338 6.72 0.02 7.86
CA GLU A 338 8.05 -0.55 8.11
C GLU A 338 9.03 0.47 8.69
N SER A 339 8.70 1.76 8.62
CA SER A 339 9.40 2.80 9.38
C SER A 339 9.45 2.48 10.89
N GLY A 340 8.50 1.70 11.39
CA GLY A 340 8.48 1.15 12.74
C GLY A 340 9.78 0.41 13.09
N ALA A 341 10.40 -0.32 12.16
CA ALA A 341 11.65 -1.03 12.40
C ALA A 341 12.82 -0.08 12.71
N GLY A 342 12.92 1.05 12.01
CA GLY A 342 13.93 2.07 12.33
C GLY A 342 13.62 2.81 13.63
N VAL A 343 12.32 2.99 13.93
CA VAL A 343 11.86 3.57 15.20
C VAL A 343 12.19 2.64 16.38
N GLU A 344 12.03 1.33 16.25
CA GLU A 344 12.41 0.35 17.26
C GLU A 344 13.93 0.36 17.53
N GLU A 345 14.75 0.61 16.49
CA GLU A 345 16.20 0.81 16.62
C GLU A 345 16.60 2.14 17.29
N GLY A 346 15.61 2.99 17.61
CA GLY A 346 15.78 4.23 18.34
C GLY A 346 15.79 5.49 17.47
N ALA A 347 15.48 5.41 16.17
CA ALA A 347 15.32 6.61 15.35
C ALA A 347 14.11 7.43 15.83
N ARG A 348 14.29 8.75 15.92
CA ARG A 348 13.27 9.69 16.40
C ARG A 348 13.14 10.93 15.52
N THR A 349 14.01 11.08 14.50
CA THR A 349 14.08 12.30 13.70
C THR A 349 14.07 12.02 12.20
N GLY A 350 13.90 13.08 11.42
CA GLY A 350 14.03 13.01 9.97
C GLY A 350 15.45 12.74 9.45
N LEU A 351 16.47 12.67 10.30
CA LEU A 351 17.81 12.29 9.86
C LEU A 351 17.86 10.84 9.38
N ALA A 352 17.16 9.93 10.07
CA ALA A 352 17.00 8.55 9.61
C ALA A 352 16.39 8.49 8.21
N ASN A 353 15.38 9.29 7.93
CA ASN A 353 14.78 9.40 6.60
C ASN A 353 15.77 9.86 5.53
N VAL A 354 16.63 10.84 5.82
CA VAL A 354 17.63 11.29 4.84
C VAL A 354 18.51 10.11 4.42
N VAL A 355 18.92 9.26 5.36
CA VAL A 355 19.69 8.03 5.07
C VAL A 355 18.88 7.07 4.23
N THR A 356 17.66 6.74 4.65
CA THR A 356 16.76 5.85 3.92
C THR A 356 16.54 6.31 2.48
N GLY A 357 16.28 7.60 2.28
CA GLY A 357 16.00 8.13 0.96
C GLY A 357 17.24 8.18 0.06
N VAL A 358 18.44 8.46 0.59
CA VAL A 358 19.70 8.32 -0.16
C VAL A 358 19.92 6.87 -0.60
N LEU A 359 19.61 5.90 0.26
CA LEU A 359 19.72 4.48 -0.08
C LEU A 359 18.72 4.07 -1.17
N PHE A 360 17.49 4.58 -1.13
CA PHE A 360 16.53 4.38 -2.24
C PHE A 360 17.00 5.01 -3.55
N LEU A 361 17.57 6.22 -3.52
CA LEU A 361 18.15 6.83 -4.71
C LEU A 361 19.34 6.01 -5.25
N ALA A 362 20.16 5.44 -4.37
CA ALA A 362 21.23 4.53 -4.77
C ALA A 362 20.69 3.21 -5.34
N ALA A 363 19.56 2.72 -4.83
CA ALA A 363 18.95 1.48 -5.28
C ALA A 363 18.35 1.57 -6.71
N MET A 364 18.11 2.78 -7.22
CA MET A 364 17.69 2.99 -8.62
C MET A 364 18.63 2.31 -9.64
N PHE A 365 19.93 2.25 -9.35
CA PHE A 365 20.94 1.65 -10.23
C PHE A 365 20.92 0.11 -10.23
N ILE A 366 20.11 -0.48 -9.36
CA ILE A 366 19.98 -1.92 -9.13
C ILE A 366 18.61 -2.42 -9.65
N SER A 367 17.85 -1.59 -10.38
CA SER A 367 16.53 -1.96 -10.92
C SER A 367 16.50 -3.23 -11.78
N PRO A 368 17.55 -3.61 -12.55
CA PRO A 368 17.53 -4.88 -13.30
C PRO A 368 17.54 -6.11 -12.40
N LEU A 369 18.06 -6.03 -11.17
CA LEU A 369 17.96 -7.15 -10.24
C LEU A 369 16.54 -7.36 -9.73
N ALA A 370 15.65 -6.38 -9.84
CA ALA A 370 14.29 -6.53 -9.40
C ALA A 370 13.47 -7.43 -10.35
N SER A 371 13.79 -7.47 -11.65
CA SER A 371 13.03 -8.25 -12.64
C SER A 371 13.27 -9.76 -12.57
N ILE A 372 14.31 -10.21 -11.86
CA ILE A 372 14.57 -11.64 -11.64
C ILE A 372 13.58 -12.27 -10.65
N VAL A 373 12.85 -11.45 -9.89
CA VAL A 373 11.96 -11.92 -8.83
C VAL A 373 10.62 -12.33 -9.45
N PRO A 374 10.24 -13.62 -9.36
CA PRO A 374 8.96 -14.06 -9.89
C PRO A 374 7.82 -13.61 -8.97
N THR A 375 6.62 -13.45 -9.56
CA THR A 375 5.42 -12.97 -8.87
C THR A 375 5.07 -13.81 -7.65
N GLU A 376 5.25 -15.13 -7.71
CA GLU A 376 4.95 -16.07 -6.63
C GLU A 376 5.82 -15.80 -5.39
N VAL A 377 7.08 -15.38 -5.57
CA VAL A 377 7.96 -15.01 -4.45
C VAL A 377 7.54 -13.67 -3.86
N ALA A 378 7.18 -12.70 -4.69
CA ALA A 378 6.74 -11.39 -4.23
C ALA A 378 5.36 -11.41 -3.55
N ALA A 379 4.46 -12.26 -4.04
CA ALA A 379 3.17 -12.53 -3.45
C ALA A 379 3.30 -13.08 -2.01
N ALA A 380 4.31 -13.88 -1.72
CA ALA A 380 4.60 -14.31 -0.36
C ALA A 380 4.94 -13.13 0.57
N ALA A 381 5.64 -12.12 0.07
CA ALA A 381 5.89 -10.89 0.83
C ALA A 381 4.59 -10.10 1.09
N LEU A 382 3.69 -9.97 0.09
CA LEU A 382 2.38 -9.32 0.28
C LEU A 382 1.56 -9.98 1.39
N VAL A 383 1.55 -11.32 1.44
CA VAL A 383 0.84 -12.05 2.48
C VAL A 383 1.39 -11.72 3.86
N VAL A 384 2.73 -11.72 4.03
CA VAL A 384 3.35 -11.41 5.33
C VAL A 384 3.10 -9.96 5.75
N VAL A 385 3.24 -9.01 4.82
CA VAL A 385 2.93 -7.58 5.09
C VAL A 385 1.46 -7.41 5.48
N GLY A 386 0.55 -8.06 4.75
CA GLY A 386 -0.88 -8.05 5.06
C GLY A 386 -1.19 -8.59 6.45
N VAL A 387 -0.55 -9.70 6.86
CA VAL A 387 -0.65 -10.23 8.25
C VAL A 387 -0.18 -9.20 9.27
N MET A 388 0.94 -8.51 9.02
CA MET A 388 1.45 -7.48 9.91
C MET A 388 0.45 -6.31 10.05
N MET A 389 -0.17 -5.87 8.97
CA MET A 389 -1.19 -4.81 9.00
C MET A 389 -2.48 -5.24 9.71
N VAL A 390 -2.95 -6.47 9.50
CA VAL A 390 -4.11 -7.03 10.21
C VAL A 390 -3.87 -7.10 11.73
N SER A 391 -2.62 -7.29 12.16
CA SER A 391 -2.28 -7.34 13.59
C SER A 391 -2.63 -6.06 14.37
N GLN A 392 -2.84 -4.93 13.69
CA GLN A 392 -3.29 -3.68 14.30
C GLN A 392 -4.66 -3.80 14.98
N LEU A 393 -5.48 -4.79 14.60
CA LEU A 393 -6.75 -5.10 15.28
C LEU A 393 -6.57 -5.39 16.78
N ARG A 394 -5.38 -5.82 17.22
CA ARG A 394 -5.08 -6.03 18.64
C ARG A 394 -5.24 -4.77 19.50
N HIS A 395 -5.23 -3.60 18.88
CA HIS A 395 -5.35 -2.29 19.54
C HIS A 395 -6.80 -1.79 19.61
N ILE A 396 -7.76 -2.56 19.09
CA ILE A 396 -9.19 -2.24 19.12
C ILE A 396 -9.86 -3.08 20.22
N ASP A 397 -10.56 -2.43 21.13
CA ASP A 397 -11.44 -3.14 22.08
C ASP A 397 -12.76 -3.51 21.38
N VAL A 398 -12.90 -4.80 21.06
CA VAL A 398 -14.09 -5.37 20.41
C VAL A 398 -15.05 -6.05 21.39
N SER A 399 -14.93 -5.79 22.70
CA SER A 399 -15.84 -6.34 23.71
C SER A 399 -17.29 -5.87 23.52
N GLU A 400 -17.49 -4.67 22.98
CA GLU A 400 -18.81 -4.14 22.67
C GLU A 400 -19.21 -4.43 21.21
N PHE A 401 -20.39 -5.03 21.00
CA PHE A 401 -20.85 -5.37 19.65
C PHE A 401 -21.07 -4.16 18.74
N SER A 402 -21.43 -2.99 19.31
CA SER A 402 -21.56 -1.72 18.57
C SER A 402 -20.23 -1.22 17.99
N VAL A 403 -19.09 -1.76 18.47
CA VAL A 403 -17.74 -1.54 17.90
C VAL A 403 -17.35 -2.72 17.02
N ALA A 404 -17.55 -3.95 17.51
CA ALA A 404 -17.12 -5.15 16.83
C ALA A 404 -17.74 -5.28 15.42
N MET A 405 -19.05 -5.03 15.30
CA MET A 405 -19.75 -5.18 14.01
C MET A 405 -19.21 -4.21 12.93
N PRO A 406 -19.12 -2.89 13.16
CA PRO A 406 -18.50 -1.98 12.19
C PRO A 406 -17.06 -2.35 11.84
N VAL A 407 -16.24 -2.71 12.83
CA VAL A 407 -14.83 -3.05 12.63
C VAL A 407 -14.68 -4.29 11.76
N VAL A 408 -15.38 -5.38 12.09
CA VAL A 408 -15.30 -6.64 11.35
C VAL A 408 -15.83 -6.47 9.93
N LEU A 409 -16.95 -5.75 9.74
CA LEU A 409 -17.48 -5.50 8.40
C LEU A 409 -16.55 -4.63 7.56
N THR A 410 -15.90 -3.63 8.17
CA THR A 410 -14.88 -2.81 7.48
C THR A 410 -13.77 -3.68 6.93
N VAL A 411 -13.24 -4.58 7.77
CA VAL A 411 -12.10 -5.44 7.44
C VAL A 411 -12.47 -6.50 6.39
N ALA A 412 -13.59 -7.19 6.59
CA ALA A 412 -13.99 -8.32 5.74
C ALA A 412 -14.51 -7.89 4.36
N ALA A 413 -15.21 -6.75 4.27
CA ALA A 413 -15.81 -6.33 3.02
C ALA A 413 -14.79 -5.89 1.97
N MET A 414 -13.59 -5.43 2.37
CA MET A 414 -12.53 -5.04 1.42
C MET A 414 -12.10 -6.18 0.51
N PRO A 415 -11.59 -7.33 1.01
CA PRO A 415 -11.21 -8.46 0.17
C PRO A 415 -12.42 -9.11 -0.53
N PHE A 416 -13.55 -9.24 0.16
CA PHE A 416 -14.70 -9.97 -0.39
C PHE A 416 -15.41 -9.22 -1.51
N THR A 417 -15.30 -7.91 -1.55
CA THR A 417 -15.83 -7.08 -2.64
C THR A 417 -14.74 -6.50 -3.53
N TYR A 418 -13.49 -6.88 -3.28
CA TYR A 418 -12.31 -6.40 -4.00
C TYR A 418 -12.23 -4.86 -4.08
N SER A 419 -12.68 -4.16 -3.02
CA SER A 419 -12.84 -2.71 -3.01
C SER A 419 -12.64 -2.12 -1.60
N ILE A 420 -11.61 -1.29 -1.48
CA ILE A 420 -11.31 -0.54 -0.25
C ILE A 420 -12.46 0.41 0.10
N ALA A 421 -13.01 1.13 -0.89
CA ALA A 421 -14.13 2.05 -0.68
C ALA A 421 -15.38 1.32 -0.14
N ASN A 422 -15.67 0.12 -0.61
CA ASN A 422 -16.80 -0.66 -0.11
C ASN A 422 -16.62 -0.99 1.37
N GLY A 423 -15.42 -1.42 1.77
CA GLY A 423 -15.12 -1.68 3.18
C GLY A 423 -15.27 -0.46 4.07
N ILE A 424 -14.68 0.68 3.67
CA ILE A 424 -14.80 1.95 4.41
C ILE A 424 -16.28 2.35 4.54
N GLY A 425 -17.03 2.33 3.44
CA GLY A 425 -18.42 2.73 3.41
C GLY A 425 -19.33 1.88 4.29
N ILE A 426 -19.22 0.55 4.19
CA ILE A 426 -19.98 -0.38 5.02
C ILE A 426 -19.63 -0.19 6.49
N GLY A 427 -18.35 -0.02 6.80
CA GLY A 427 -17.87 0.28 8.16
C GLY A 427 -18.51 1.52 8.76
N PHE A 428 -18.54 2.62 8.00
CA PHE A 428 -19.06 3.90 8.46
C PHE A 428 -20.57 3.87 8.64
N ILE A 429 -21.30 3.24 7.71
CA ILE A 429 -22.74 3.01 7.83
C ILE A 429 -23.03 2.17 9.07
N ALA A 430 -22.36 1.04 9.23
CA ALA A 430 -22.53 0.16 10.38
C ALA A 430 -22.25 0.89 11.69
N TRP A 431 -21.18 1.69 11.76
CA TRP A 431 -20.84 2.47 12.95
C TRP A 431 -21.94 3.45 13.31
N VAL A 432 -22.37 4.26 12.34
CA VAL A 432 -23.41 5.28 12.56
C VAL A 432 -24.72 4.63 13.00
N VAL A 433 -25.14 3.55 12.36
CA VAL A 433 -26.39 2.84 12.70
C VAL A 433 -26.32 2.22 14.10
N THR A 434 -25.27 1.45 14.40
CA THR A 434 -25.15 0.71 15.66
C THR A 434 -24.93 1.62 16.87
N ARG A 435 -24.10 2.66 16.73
CA ARG A 435 -23.90 3.67 17.79
C ARG A 435 -25.15 4.52 18.01
N SER A 436 -25.91 4.80 16.96
CA SER A 436 -27.19 5.50 17.10
C SER A 436 -28.23 4.65 17.82
N ALA A 437 -28.36 3.38 17.44
CA ALA A 437 -29.29 2.44 18.06
C ALA A 437 -28.99 2.17 19.55
N THR A 438 -27.73 2.30 19.97
CA THR A 438 -27.30 2.13 21.37
C THR A 438 -27.35 3.43 22.19
N GLY A 439 -27.92 4.51 21.64
CA GLY A 439 -28.08 5.80 22.33
C GLY A 439 -26.79 6.64 22.40
N LYS A 440 -25.71 6.19 21.76
CA LYS A 440 -24.40 6.87 21.72
C LYS A 440 -24.27 7.87 20.57
N VAL A 441 -25.39 8.43 20.11
CA VAL A 441 -25.46 9.36 18.96
C VAL A 441 -24.52 10.57 19.15
N ARG A 442 -24.35 11.04 20.39
CA ARG A 442 -23.51 12.21 20.72
C ARG A 442 -22.01 11.96 20.53
N GLU A 443 -21.58 10.71 20.46
CA GLU A 443 -20.18 10.34 20.17
C GLU A 443 -19.87 10.39 18.67
N ILE A 444 -20.90 10.48 17.82
CA ILE A 444 -20.76 10.50 16.37
C ILE A 444 -20.55 11.95 15.92
N SER A 445 -19.41 12.21 15.27
CA SER A 445 -19.16 13.51 14.66
C SER A 445 -20.20 13.84 13.58
N PRO A 446 -20.70 15.09 13.49
CA PRO A 446 -21.59 15.52 12.40
C PRO A 446 -21.01 15.25 11.01
N LEU A 447 -19.69 15.33 10.87
CA LEU A 447 -19.02 15.06 9.61
C LEU A 447 -19.09 13.58 9.22
N LEU A 448 -19.05 12.67 10.20
CA LEU A 448 -19.20 11.24 9.93
C LEU A 448 -20.59 10.91 9.37
N TRP A 449 -21.63 11.61 9.83
CA TRP A 449 -22.97 11.51 9.24
C TRP A 449 -23.01 11.90 7.76
N VAL A 450 -22.35 13.01 7.40
CA VAL A 450 -22.28 13.48 6.01
C VAL A 450 -21.56 12.45 5.13
N VAL A 451 -20.42 11.94 5.60
CA VAL A 451 -19.66 10.92 4.87
C VAL A 451 -20.48 9.63 4.72
N THR A 452 -21.13 9.17 5.79
CA THR A 452 -22.02 8.01 5.77
C THR A 452 -23.17 8.20 4.78
N ALA A 453 -23.80 9.37 4.73
CA ALA A 453 -24.84 9.66 3.75
C ALA A 453 -24.30 9.57 2.31
N GLY A 454 -23.09 10.07 2.07
CA GLY A 454 -22.40 9.91 0.79
C GLY A 454 -22.21 8.44 0.40
N PHE A 455 -21.80 7.57 1.33
CA PHE A 455 -21.68 6.13 1.07
C PHE A 455 -23.03 5.43 0.86
N VAL A 456 -24.09 5.87 1.53
CA VAL A 456 -25.45 5.35 1.27
C VAL A 456 -25.85 5.66 -0.18
N VAL A 457 -25.62 6.89 -0.66
CA VAL A 457 -25.87 7.26 -2.05
C VAL A 457 -24.98 6.45 -3.00
N TYR A 458 -23.69 6.29 -2.67
CA TYR A 458 -22.75 5.47 -3.45
C TYR A 458 -23.26 4.04 -3.65
N PHE A 459 -23.76 3.38 -2.60
CA PHE A 459 -24.31 2.02 -2.71
C PHE A 459 -25.69 1.98 -3.36
N ALA A 460 -26.52 3.02 -3.16
CA ALA A 460 -27.83 3.14 -3.80
C ALA A 460 -27.76 3.53 -5.28
N ARG A 461 -26.57 3.87 -5.81
CA ARG A 461 -26.40 4.41 -7.18
C ARG A 461 -27.06 3.58 -8.26
N GLY A 462 -26.89 2.25 -8.26
CA GLY A 462 -27.44 1.40 -9.32
C GLY A 462 -28.97 1.42 -9.34
N TRP A 463 -29.58 1.51 -8.15
CA TRP A 463 -31.03 1.70 -8.04
C TRP A 463 -31.45 3.11 -8.49
N LEU A 464 -30.69 4.14 -8.13
CA LEU A 464 -30.95 5.52 -8.57
C LEU A 464 -30.85 5.66 -10.10
N GLU A 465 -29.82 5.08 -10.72
CA GLU A 465 -29.62 5.04 -12.18
C GLU A 465 -30.82 4.38 -12.89
N THR A 466 -31.29 3.23 -12.38
CA THR A 466 -32.48 2.58 -12.93
C THR A 466 -33.76 3.41 -12.78
N MET A 467 -33.88 4.23 -11.73
CA MET A 467 -35.05 5.12 -11.53
C MET A 467 -35.03 6.35 -12.45
N ILE A 468 -33.85 6.85 -12.79
CA ILE A 468 -33.68 8.01 -13.68
C ILE A 468 -33.51 7.62 -15.15
N GLY A 469 -33.56 6.32 -15.47
CA GLY A 469 -33.50 5.80 -16.83
C GLY A 469 -32.12 5.90 -17.48
N LEU A 470 -31.05 5.86 -16.67
CA LEU A 470 -29.66 5.83 -17.10
C LEU A 470 -29.08 4.41 -17.07
#